data_AF-A0A935PJU1-F1
#
_entry.id   AF-A0A935PJU1-F1
#
_cell.length_a   1.000
_cell.length_b   1.000
_cell.length_c   1.000
_cell.angle_alpha   90.00
_cell.angle_beta   90.00
_cell.angle_gamma   90.00
#
_symmetry.space_group_name_H-M   'P 1'
#
loop_
_entity.id
_entity.type
_entity.pdbx_description
1 polymer ?
#
loop_
_entity_poly.entity_id
_entity_poly.type
_entity_poly.pdbx_seq_one_letter_code
_entity_poly.pdbx_strand_id
1 'polypeptide(L)'
;MSPFFFLAPTVVLLLLSRPATAREWIWIVLGVTSIAVLLRIPTTLPEQTLRAAGAFFTGAYVVAALGGTFPSLLTRTLIAIGVAATATIGWFLKLGLRFGDLEGEIVSTTWKGWRALFPSFGLPETPLVHSEVLVSGSSSPTATELVQELSRATTTMGELYPGMVAIYALLGGWLAWEWYHRLSRHPLGTPPAPFRTFRFSDHLIWALVVLTALVLIDLPRGAEVLVRNLLLVVATLYAARGLAVVRSAMIPAPRPFVVLLCLAAVPVLALVPLGCAVLGVADTWLDLRRRVPPPQGVAP
;
A
#
# COMPACT_ATOMS: atom_id res chain seq x y z
N MET A 1 -3.46 4.19 6.93
CA MET A 1 -3.86 4.35 5.52
C MET A 1 -4.77 5.56 5.41
N SER A 2 -4.45 6.54 4.56
CA SER A 2 -5.36 7.68 4.37
C SER A 2 -6.62 7.19 3.64
N PRO A 3 -7.83 7.44 4.18
CA PRO A 3 -9.07 7.03 3.55
C PRO A 3 -9.31 7.75 2.22
N PHE A 4 -8.51 8.78 1.90
CA PHE A 4 -8.62 9.59 0.68
C PHE A 4 -8.54 8.76 -0.60
N PHE A 5 -7.61 7.80 -0.69
CA PHE A 5 -7.43 6.94 -1.88
C PHE A 5 -8.62 6.02 -2.17
N PHE A 6 -9.49 5.82 -1.17
CA PHE A 6 -10.70 5.01 -1.29
C PHE A 6 -11.95 5.88 -1.45
N LEU A 7 -12.14 6.84 -0.55
CA LEU A 7 -13.35 7.66 -0.49
C LEU A 7 -13.48 8.57 -1.71
N ALA A 8 -12.40 9.24 -2.13
CA ALA A 8 -12.48 10.21 -3.21
C ALA A 8 -12.85 9.57 -4.57
N PRO A 9 -12.22 8.46 -5.02
CA PRO A 9 -12.67 7.77 -6.23
C PRO A 9 -14.09 7.23 -6.12
N THR A 10 -14.48 6.67 -4.95
CA THR A 10 -15.84 6.14 -4.74
C THR A 10 -16.90 7.23 -4.89
N VAL A 11 -16.68 8.39 -4.26
CA VAL A 11 -17.60 9.54 -4.33
C VAL A 11 -17.74 10.03 -5.77
N VAL A 12 -16.62 10.20 -6.49
CA VAL A 12 -16.66 10.68 -7.88
C VAL A 12 -17.36 9.68 -8.80
N LEU A 13 -17.09 8.38 -8.67
CA LEU A 13 -17.77 7.34 -9.44
C LEU A 13 -19.28 7.30 -9.16
N LEU A 14 -19.70 7.44 -7.89
CA LEU A 14 -21.11 7.51 -7.52
C LEU A 14 -21.80 8.73 -8.14
N LEU A 15 -21.18 9.91 -8.05
CA LEU A 15 -21.68 11.13 -8.68
C LEU A 15 -21.83 10.97 -10.20
N LEU A 16 -20.84 10.39 -10.86
CA LEU A 16 -20.85 10.16 -12.32
C LEU A 16 -21.90 9.12 -12.74
N SER A 17 -22.23 8.17 -11.86
CA SER A 17 -23.27 7.16 -12.12
C SER A 17 -24.71 7.65 -12.01
N ARG A 18 -24.92 8.94 -11.68
CA ARG A 18 -26.24 9.58 -11.47
C ARG A 18 -27.01 8.88 -10.33
N PRO A 19 -26.73 9.22 -9.06
CA PRO A 19 -27.31 8.52 -7.91
C PRO A 19 -28.84 8.59 -7.94
N ALA A 20 -29.49 7.43 -7.81
CA ALA A 20 -30.94 7.25 -7.90
C ALA A 20 -31.58 6.86 -6.55
N THR A 21 -30.77 6.48 -5.56
CA THR A 21 -31.23 5.96 -4.27
C THR A 21 -30.76 6.82 -3.10
N ALA A 22 -31.55 6.85 -2.02
CA ALA A 22 -31.17 7.56 -0.80
C ALA A 22 -29.85 7.03 -0.20
N ARG A 23 -29.60 5.71 -0.34
CA ARG A 23 -28.36 5.07 0.08
C ARG A 23 -27.14 5.67 -0.62
N GLU A 24 -27.18 5.86 -1.94
CA GLU A 24 -26.07 6.46 -2.69
C GLU A 24 -25.82 7.90 -2.23
N TRP A 25 -26.87 8.70 -2.04
CA TRP A 25 -26.76 10.06 -1.53
C TRP A 25 -26.17 10.14 -0.12
N ILE A 26 -26.57 9.25 0.79
CA ILE A 26 -25.97 9.16 2.13
C ILE A 26 -24.46 8.91 2.05
N TRP A 27 -24.04 7.98 1.18
CA TRP A 27 -22.62 7.67 1.00
C TRP A 27 -21.84 8.81 0.34
N ILE A 28 -22.44 9.53 -0.61
CA ILE A 28 -21.85 10.73 -1.22
C ILE A 28 -21.66 11.81 -0.15
N VAL A 29 -22.70 12.14 0.62
CA VAL A 29 -22.63 13.17 1.67
C VAL A 29 -21.60 12.79 2.73
N LEU A 30 -21.61 11.55 3.20
CA LEU A 30 -20.64 11.05 4.16
C LEU A 30 -19.21 11.16 3.62
N GLY A 31 -18.98 10.70 2.39
CA GLY A 31 -17.66 10.75 1.74
C GLY A 31 -17.16 12.18 1.52
N VAL A 32 -18.01 13.07 0.98
CA VAL A 32 -17.67 14.49 0.79
C VAL A 32 -17.38 15.17 2.11
N THR A 33 -18.20 14.92 3.15
CA THR A 33 -18.00 15.50 4.48
C THR A 33 -16.70 15.00 5.10
N SER A 34 -16.42 13.69 5.02
CA SER A 34 -15.16 13.13 5.50
C SER A 34 -13.96 13.73 4.77
N ILE A 35 -14.01 13.88 3.45
CA ILE A 35 -12.94 14.52 2.65
C ILE A 35 -12.78 15.99 3.07
N ALA A 36 -13.86 16.74 3.23
CA ALA A 36 -13.82 18.14 3.64
C ALA A 36 -13.24 18.32 5.04
N VAL A 37 -13.60 17.44 6.00
CA VAL A 37 -13.02 17.43 7.34
C VAL A 37 -11.53 17.13 7.26
N LEU A 38 -11.12 16.12 6.50
CA LEU A 38 -9.71 15.78 6.32
C LEU A 38 -8.94 16.98 5.79
N LEU A 39 -9.41 17.65 4.74
CA LEU A 39 -8.72 18.80 4.14
C LEU A 39 -8.55 20.00 5.10
N ARG A 40 -9.38 20.13 6.14
CA ARG A 40 -9.31 21.23 7.12
C ARG A 40 -8.30 20.98 8.25
N ILE A 41 -7.90 19.74 8.50
CA ILE A 41 -6.94 19.43 9.56
C ILE A 41 -5.56 19.98 9.12
N PRO A 42 -4.87 20.80 9.96
CA PRO A 42 -3.50 21.24 9.72
C PRO A 42 -2.59 20.02 9.53
N THR A 43 -1.69 20.08 8.56
CA THR A 43 -0.94 18.88 8.15
C THR A 43 0.54 19.12 7.98
N THR A 44 1.30 18.08 8.30
CA THR A 44 2.72 17.98 7.98
C THR A 44 2.92 17.77 6.48
N LEU A 45 4.14 17.99 5.98
CA LEU A 45 4.48 17.82 4.57
C LEU A 45 4.12 16.41 4.01
N PRO A 46 4.35 15.29 4.74
CA PRO A 46 3.92 13.97 4.30
C PRO A 46 2.40 13.85 4.12
N GLU A 47 1.62 14.41 5.04
CA GLU A 47 0.17 14.35 4.95
C GLU A 47 -0.37 15.20 3.80
N GLN A 48 0.23 16.37 3.53
CA GLN A 48 -0.08 17.19 2.36
C GLN A 48 0.25 16.45 1.07
N THR A 49 1.42 15.80 1.02
CA THR A 49 1.85 14.98 -0.12
C THR A 49 0.87 13.84 -0.37
N LEU A 50 0.42 13.16 0.68
CA LEU A 50 -0.55 12.07 0.61
C LEU A 50 -1.91 12.54 0.07
N ARG A 51 -2.37 13.73 0.46
CA ARG A 51 -3.62 14.35 -0.02
C ARG A 51 -3.50 14.75 -1.49
N ALA A 52 -2.40 15.39 -1.88
CA ALA A 52 -2.13 15.78 -3.26
C ALA A 52 -2.06 14.55 -4.17
N ALA A 53 -1.27 13.54 -3.78
CA ALA A 53 -1.17 12.27 -4.51
C ALA A 53 -2.53 11.57 -4.61
N GLY A 54 -3.33 11.55 -3.53
CA GLY A 54 -4.68 11.02 -3.53
C GLY A 54 -5.62 11.75 -4.49
N ALA A 55 -5.53 13.08 -4.59
CA ALA A 55 -6.33 13.88 -5.51
C ALA A 55 -5.95 13.61 -6.97
N PHE A 56 -4.65 13.59 -7.30
CA PHE A 56 -4.17 13.25 -8.63
C PHE A 56 -4.54 11.82 -9.02
N PHE A 57 -4.37 10.88 -8.09
CA PHE A 57 -4.79 9.49 -8.27
C PHE A 57 -6.28 9.38 -8.54
N THR A 58 -7.13 10.10 -7.79
CA THR A 58 -8.59 10.07 -7.99
C THR A 58 -8.97 10.48 -9.41
N GLY A 59 -8.43 11.59 -9.90
CA GLY A 59 -8.69 12.05 -11.27
C GLY A 59 -8.23 11.04 -12.31
N ALA A 60 -6.97 10.59 -12.21
CA ALA A 60 -6.40 9.62 -13.15
C ALA A 60 -7.13 8.27 -13.12
N TYR A 61 -7.51 7.80 -11.95
CA TYR A 61 -8.22 6.54 -11.74
C TYR A 61 -9.62 6.57 -12.33
N VAL A 62 -10.39 7.64 -12.10
CA VAL A 62 -11.74 7.80 -12.67
C VAL A 62 -11.68 7.81 -14.19
N VAL A 63 -10.73 8.55 -14.77
CA VAL A 63 -10.51 8.57 -16.23
C VAL A 63 -10.16 7.16 -16.75
N ALA A 64 -9.21 6.47 -16.11
CA ALA A 64 -8.82 5.11 -16.51
C ALA A 64 -9.94 4.07 -16.31
N ALA A 65 -10.78 4.24 -15.28
CA ALA A 65 -11.90 3.36 -14.98
C ALA A 65 -13.04 3.49 -15.99
N LEU A 66 -13.33 4.72 -16.44
CA LEU A 66 -14.43 5.01 -17.36
C LEU A 66 -14.01 4.97 -18.84
N GLY A 67 -12.74 5.20 -19.15
CA GLY A 67 -12.23 5.27 -20.53
C GLY A 67 -12.31 3.95 -21.31
N GLY A 68 -12.60 2.81 -20.65
CA GLY A 68 -12.80 1.51 -21.30
C GLY A 68 -11.56 0.91 -21.98
N THR A 69 -10.45 1.64 -22.05
CA THR A 69 -9.23 1.27 -22.80
C THR A 69 -8.52 0.05 -22.22
N PHE A 70 -8.60 -0.16 -20.90
CA PHE A 70 -7.86 -1.20 -20.21
C PHE A 70 -8.79 -2.28 -19.65
N PRO A 71 -8.54 -3.57 -19.91
CA PRO A 71 -9.45 -4.64 -19.50
C PRO A 71 -9.36 -4.95 -17.99
N SER A 72 -8.18 -4.81 -17.37
CA SER A 72 -7.98 -5.21 -15.98
C SER A 72 -8.02 -4.02 -15.01
N LEU A 73 -8.65 -4.22 -13.85
CA LEU A 73 -8.68 -3.25 -12.75
C LEU A 73 -7.26 -2.90 -12.28
N LEU A 74 -6.38 -3.90 -12.16
CA LEU A 74 -4.99 -3.70 -11.76
C LEU A 74 -4.25 -2.76 -12.72
N THR A 75 -4.41 -2.95 -14.04
CA THR A 75 -3.77 -2.09 -15.05
C THR A 75 -4.26 -0.65 -14.93
N ARG A 76 -5.57 -0.44 -14.77
CA ARG A 76 -6.17 0.90 -14.58
C ARG A 76 -5.58 1.59 -13.34
N THR A 77 -5.49 0.87 -12.23
CA THR A 77 -4.94 1.38 -10.98
C THR A 77 -3.45 1.68 -11.09
N LEU A 78 -2.66 0.81 -11.73
CA LEU A 78 -1.22 1.04 -11.94
C LEU A 78 -0.95 2.26 -12.83
N ILE A 79 -1.73 2.46 -13.89
CA ILE A 79 -1.63 3.64 -14.74
C ILE A 79 -1.99 4.90 -13.93
N ALA A 80 -3.08 4.85 -13.16
CA ALA A 80 -3.47 5.97 -12.31
C ALA A 80 -2.40 6.32 -11.27
N ILE A 81 -1.72 5.32 -10.69
CA ILE A 81 -0.58 5.51 -9.80
C ILE A 81 0.59 6.18 -10.53
N GLY A 82 0.93 5.71 -11.73
CA GLY A 82 1.99 6.32 -12.55
C GLY A 82 1.71 7.80 -12.84
N VAL A 83 0.50 8.11 -13.32
CA VAL A 83 0.06 9.49 -13.59
C VAL A 83 0.07 10.33 -12.31
N ALA A 84 -0.43 9.80 -11.19
CA ALA A 84 -0.43 10.50 -9.91
C ALA A 84 0.99 10.77 -9.39
N ALA A 85 1.91 9.81 -9.55
CA ALA A 85 3.30 9.97 -9.18
C ALA A 85 3.96 11.08 -10.00
N THR A 86 3.78 11.08 -11.34
CA THR A 86 4.29 12.15 -12.21
C THR A 86 3.70 13.52 -11.86
N ALA A 87 2.40 13.59 -11.59
CA ALA A 87 1.75 14.83 -11.17
C ALA A 87 2.26 15.33 -9.80
N THR A 88 2.51 14.41 -8.87
CA THR A 88 3.08 14.73 -7.55
C THR A 88 4.51 15.25 -7.69
N ILE A 89 5.33 14.63 -8.55
CA ILE A 89 6.69 15.12 -8.86
C ILE A 89 6.60 16.53 -9.45
N GLY A 90 5.72 16.77 -10.43
CA GLY A 90 5.51 18.10 -11.01
C GLY A 90 5.07 19.14 -9.97
N TRP A 91 4.22 18.74 -9.03
CA TRP A 91 3.80 19.58 -7.90
C TRP A 91 4.95 19.92 -6.95
N PHE A 92 5.80 18.96 -6.61
CA PHE A 92 7.02 19.17 -5.82
C PHE A 92 7.96 20.16 -6.50
N LEU A 93 8.24 19.95 -7.79
CA LEU A 93 9.11 20.84 -8.58
C LEU A 93 8.56 22.27 -8.62
N LYS A 94 7.24 22.44 -8.78
CA LYS A 94 6.59 23.76 -8.78
C LYS A 94 6.71 24.49 -7.44
N LEU A 95 6.71 23.75 -6.33
CA LEU A 95 6.83 24.31 -4.99
C LEU A 95 8.29 24.46 -4.53
N GLY A 96 9.26 24.06 -5.35
CA GLY A 96 10.68 24.05 -4.96
C GLY A 96 11.01 23.01 -3.88
N LEU A 97 10.14 22.03 -3.67
CA LEU A 97 10.32 20.98 -2.67
C LEU A 97 11.19 19.86 -3.22
N ARG A 98 12.10 19.35 -2.39
CA ARG A 98 12.96 18.20 -2.70
C ARG A 98 12.44 16.96 -1.99
N PHE A 99 12.77 15.79 -2.54
CA PHE A 99 12.47 14.51 -1.87
C PHE A 99 13.10 14.42 -0.48
N GLY A 100 14.29 14.99 -0.30
CA GLY A 100 14.96 15.04 1.01
C GLY A 100 14.19 15.83 2.08
N ASP A 101 13.38 16.82 1.70
CA ASP A 101 12.56 17.58 2.64
C ASP A 101 11.41 16.71 3.17
N LEU A 102 10.79 15.93 2.27
CA LEU A 102 9.77 14.95 2.63
C LEU A 102 10.35 13.84 3.50
N GLU A 103 11.49 13.28 3.11
CA GLU A 103 12.19 12.24 3.85
C GLU A 103 12.54 12.72 5.26
N GLY A 104 13.13 13.91 5.38
CA GLY A 104 13.49 14.52 6.66
C GLY A 104 12.30 14.72 7.58
N GLU A 105 11.15 15.16 7.05
CA GLU A 105 9.94 15.36 7.84
C GLU A 105 9.30 14.03 8.28
N ILE A 106 9.35 12.98 7.45
CA ILE A 106 8.90 11.63 7.85
C ILE A 106 9.78 11.10 8.97
N VAL A 107 11.11 11.20 8.81
CA VAL A 107 12.07 10.72 9.79
C VAL A 107 11.89 11.47 11.12
N SER A 108 11.76 12.80 11.08
CA SER A 108 11.57 13.61 12.28
C SER A 108 10.25 13.30 13.00
N THR A 109 9.16 13.14 12.26
CA THR A 109 7.83 12.87 12.81
C THR A 109 7.75 11.48 13.43
N THR A 110 8.26 10.47 12.73
CA THR A 110 8.33 9.09 13.23
C THR A 110 9.22 8.99 14.47
N TRP A 111 10.38 9.66 14.46
CA TRP A 111 11.28 9.69 15.61
C TRP A 111 10.62 10.30 16.86
N LYS A 112 9.92 11.43 16.71
CA LYS A 112 9.11 12.03 17.80
C LYS A 112 8.06 11.06 18.33
N GLY A 113 7.42 10.29 17.45
CA GLY A 113 6.49 9.23 17.82
C GLY A 113 7.14 8.14 18.67
N TRP A 114 8.31 7.64 18.26
CA TRP A 114 9.06 6.64 19.04
C TRP A 114 9.47 7.17 20.42
N ARG A 115 9.92 8.43 20.50
CA ARG A 115 10.21 9.08 21.79
C ARG A 115 9.01 9.14 22.72
N ALA A 116 7.83 9.45 22.18
CA ALA A 116 6.61 9.49 22.98
C ALA A 116 6.19 8.10 23.49
N LEU A 117 6.42 7.06 22.70
CA LEU A 117 6.10 5.67 23.10
C LEU A 117 7.12 5.08 24.09
N PHE A 118 8.37 5.53 24.03
CA PHE A 118 9.49 4.96 24.80
C PHE A 118 10.25 6.01 25.63
N PRO A 119 9.56 6.76 26.52
CA PRO A 119 10.20 7.83 27.30
C PRO A 119 11.27 7.31 28.26
N SER A 120 11.12 6.08 28.76
CA SER A 120 12.05 5.43 29.68
C SER A 120 13.39 5.03 29.06
N PHE A 121 13.48 4.99 27.73
CA PHE A 121 14.68 4.55 27.01
C PHE A 121 15.68 5.68 26.72
N GLY A 122 15.37 6.93 27.10
CA GLY A 122 16.31 8.05 26.97
C GLY A 122 16.74 8.34 25.53
N LEU A 123 15.84 8.12 24.55
CA LEU A 123 16.14 8.28 23.13
C LEU A 123 16.64 9.72 22.82
N PRO A 124 17.68 9.87 21.98
CA PRO A 124 18.25 11.18 21.64
C PRO A 124 17.27 12.10 20.91
N GLU A 125 17.55 13.41 20.89
CA GLU A 125 16.68 14.40 20.22
C GLU A 125 16.56 14.18 18.72
N THR A 126 17.66 13.79 18.10
CA THR A 126 17.73 13.48 16.68
C THR A 126 18.09 12.01 16.46
N PRO A 127 17.61 11.38 15.37
CA PRO A 127 18.00 10.03 15.01
C PRO A 127 19.49 10.00 14.66
N LEU A 128 20.16 8.89 14.99
CA LEU A 128 21.58 8.68 14.71
C LEU A 128 21.76 8.35 13.23
N VAL A 129 21.68 9.37 12.38
CA VAL A 129 21.76 9.18 10.92
C VAL A 129 23.22 9.10 10.46
N HIS A 130 24.16 9.84 11.08
CA HIS A 130 25.55 9.94 10.59
C HIS A 130 26.64 10.05 11.68
N SER A 131 26.36 9.73 12.94
CA SER A 131 27.31 10.00 14.00
C SER A 131 27.64 8.76 14.81
N GLU A 132 28.91 8.37 14.79
CA GLU A 132 29.62 7.68 15.87
C GLU A 132 29.61 8.57 17.13
N VAL A 133 28.43 8.94 17.63
CA VAL A 133 28.32 9.47 18.98
C VAL A 133 28.71 8.30 19.86
N LEU A 134 29.97 8.34 20.31
CA LEU A 134 30.41 7.70 21.53
C LEU A 134 29.33 8.01 22.56
N VAL A 135 28.50 7.02 22.88
CA VAL A 135 27.57 7.08 24.00
C VAL A 135 28.42 6.97 25.26
N SER A 136 29.21 8.02 25.52
CA SER A 136 30.03 8.20 26.70
C SER A 136 29.09 8.58 27.85
N GLY A 137 28.41 7.58 28.39
CA GLY A 137 27.48 7.77 29.51
C GLY A 137 26.54 6.60 29.71
N SER A 138 27.01 5.55 30.38
CA SER A 138 26.21 4.61 31.18
C SER A 138 24.92 4.03 30.57
N SER A 139 24.87 3.74 29.26
CA SER A 139 23.78 2.95 28.68
C SER A 139 24.22 1.50 28.51
N SER A 140 23.33 0.56 28.84
CA SER A 140 23.58 -0.85 28.59
C SER A 140 23.75 -1.09 27.09
N PRO A 141 24.59 -2.05 26.66
CA PRO A 141 24.81 -2.35 25.22
C PRO A 141 23.50 -2.55 24.45
N THR A 142 22.48 -3.11 25.10
CA THR A 142 21.13 -3.33 24.55
C THR A 142 20.39 -2.03 24.19
N ALA A 143 20.57 -0.95 24.95
CA ALA A 143 19.90 0.32 24.67
C ALA A 143 20.46 0.98 23.41
N THR A 144 21.78 0.93 23.23
CA THR A 144 22.45 1.48 22.04
C THR A 144 22.06 0.72 20.77
N GLU A 145 22.00 -0.61 20.83
CA GLU A 145 21.52 -1.44 19.73
C GLU A 145 20.07 -1.10 19.33
N LEU A 146 19.18 -0.96 20.33
CA LEU A 146 17.79 -0.58 20.07
C LEU A 146 17.68 0.79 19.39
N VAL A 147 18.44 1.79 19.87
CA VAL A 147 18.46 3.15 19.26
C VAL A 147 18.92 3.08 17.80
N GLN A 148 19.95 2.29 17.53
CA GLN A 148 20.48 2.11 16.17
C GLN A 148 19.46 1.45 15.25
N GLU A 149 18.79 0.38 15.71
CA GLU A 149 17.76 -0.29 14.93
C GLU A 149 16.53 0.59 14.70
N LEU A 150 16.06 1.32 15.71
CA LEU A 150 14.97 2.29 15.55
C LEU A 150 15.34 3.41 14.56
N SER A 151 16.59 3.87 14.59
CA SER A 151 17.08 4.89 13.65
C SER A 151 17.08 4.36 12.22
N ARG A 152 17.64 3.16 11.99
CA ARG A 152 17.64 2.47 10.68
C ARG A 152 16.24 2.21 10.16
N ALA A 153 15.32 1.75 11.02
CA ALA A 153 13.93 1.54 10.66
C ALA A 153 13.27 2.85 10.23
N THR A 154 13.53 3.94 10.95
CA THR A 154 12.94 5.25 10.68
C THR A 154 13.43 5.84 9.36
N THR A 155 14.73 5.74 9.05
CA THR A 155 15.27 6.19 7.74
C THR A 155 14.72 5.35 6.60
N THR A 156 14.68 4.02 6.77
CA THR A 156 14.10 3.10 5.78
C THR A 156 12.63 3.43 5.48
N MET A 157 11.84 3.81 6.50
CA MET A 157 10.45 4.27 6.29
C MET A 157 10.36 5.53 5.44
N GLY A 158 11.29 6.47 5.61
CA GLY A 158 11.37 7.69 4.79
C GLY A 158 11.67 7.36 3.32
N GLU A 159 12.66 6.50 3.08
CA GLU A 159 13.05 6.06 1.74
C GLU A 159 11.92 5.31 1.01
N LEU A 160 11.21 4.41 1.71
CA LEU A 160 10.15 3.57 1.15
C LEU A 160 8.77 4.25 1.08
N TYR A 161 8.69 5.52 1.47
CA TYR A 161 7.43 6.24 1.54
C TYR A 161 6.67 6.30 0.21
N PRO A 162 7.28 6.61 -0.95
CA PRO A 162 6.57 6.61 -2.23
C PRO A 162 5.91 5.26 -2.58
N GLY A 163 6.60 4.16 -2.28
CA GLY A 163 6.13 2.79 -2.49
C GLY A 163 4.96 2.45 -1.56
N MET A 164 5.04 2.88 -0.29
CA MET A 164 3.90 2.76 0.63
C MET A 164 2.67 3.53 0.13
N VAL A 165 2.85 4.74 -0.41
CA VAL A 165 1.76 5.53 -1.02
C VAL A 165 1.17 4.80 -2.22
N ALA A 166 2.01 4.23 -3.09
CA ALA A 166 1.55 3.43 -4.23
C ALA A 166 0.75 2.19 -3.79
N ILE A 167 1.16 1.51 -2.71
CA ILE A 167 0.42 0.38 -2.14
C ILE A 167 -0.95 0.85 -1.59
N TYR A 168 -1.00 1.99 -0.90
CA TYR A 168 -2.27 2.56 -0.44
C TYR A 168 -3.20 2.93 -1.60
N ALA A 169 -2.65 3.43 -2.71
CA ALA A 169 -3.41 3.71 -3.92
C ALA A 169 -3.91 2.41 -4.59
N LEU A 170 -3.11 1.35 -4.62
CA LEU A 170 -3.52 0.02 -5.12
C LEU A 170 -4.72 -0.50 -4.33
N LEU A 171 -4.60 -0.52 -3.00
CA LEU A 171 -5.64 -1.00 -2.11
C LEU A 171 -6.88 -0.09 -2.15
N GLY A 172 -6.67 1.22 -2.18
CA GLY A 172 -7.73 2.23 -2.26
C GLY A 172 -8.53 2.13 -3.56
N GLY A 173 -7.86 1.99 -4.70
CA GLY A 173 -8.51 1.79 -6.01
C GLY A 173 -9.32 0.49 -6.07
N TRP A 174 -8.76 -0.61 -5.57
CA TRP A 174 -9.48 -1.89 -5.49
C TRP A 174 -10.73 -1.79 -4.62
N LEU A 175 -10.59 -1.25 -3.39
CA LEU A 175 -11.71 -1.04 -2.47
C LEU A 175 -12.75 -0.09 -3.08
N ALA A 176 -12.32 0.97 -3.75
CA ALA A 176 -13.22 1.95 -4.34
C ALA A 176 -14.08 1.32 -5.42
N TRP A 177 -13.51 0.49 -6.29
CA TRP A 177 -14.25 -0.21 -7.34
C TRP A 177 -15.25 -1.22 -6.77
N GLU A 178 -14.83 -2.02 -5.81
CA GLU A 178 -15.67 -3.00 -5.11
C GLU A 178 -16.84 -2.31 -4.40
N TRP A 179 -16.56 -1.25 -3.64
CA TRP A 179 -17.57 -0.54 -2.86
C TRP A 179 -18.53 0.23 -3.77
N TYR A 180 -18.02 0.85 -4.83
CA TYR A 180 -18.84 1.48 -5.85
C TYR A 180 -19.87 0.52 -6.46
N HIS A 181 -19.46 -0.69 -6.86
CA HIS A 181 -20.38 -1.70 -7.42
C HIS A 181 -21.41 -2.23 -6.42
N ARG A 182 -21.07 -2.23 -5.13
CA ARG A 182 -21.99 -2.63 -4.05
C ARG A 182 -23.02 -1.57 -3.70
N LEU A 183 -22.67 -0.31 -3.91
CA LEU A 183 -23.51 0.84 -3.57
C LEU A 183 -24.36 1.33 -4.73
N SER A 184 -23.80 1.34 -5.94
CA SER A 184 -24.46 1.88 -7.12
C SER A 184 -25.59 0.97 -7.60
N ARG A 185 -26.76 1.54 -7.88
CA ARG A 185 -27.87 0.83 -8.52
C ARG A 185 -27.61 0.58 -10.00
N HIS A 186 -26.85 1.47 -10.65
CA HIS A 186 -26.50 1.42 -12.06
C HIS A 186 -24.98 1.58 -12.22
N PRO A 187 -24.19 0.59 -11.78
CA PRO A 187 -22.74 0.68 -11.83
C PRO A 187 -22.25 0.73 -13.28
N LEU A 188 -21.25 1.56 -13.51
CA LEU A 188 -20.55 1.71 -14.78
C LEU A 188 -19.43 0.66 -14.85
N GLY A 189 -19.37 -0.06 -15.97
CA GLY A 189 -18.37 -1.10 -16.20
C GLY A 189 -18.73 -2.44 -15.56
N THR A 190 -17.76 -3.37 -15.58
CA THR A 190 -17.94 -4.72 -15.07
C THR A 190 -17.55 -4.82 -13.60
N PRO A 191 -18.28 -5.60 -12.78
CA PRO A 191 -17.92 -5.82 -11.39
C PRO A 191 -16.53 -6.48 -11.27
N PRO A 192 -15.79 -6.19 -10.19
CA PRO A 192 -14.51 -6.84 -9.93
C PRO A 192 -14.67 -8.35 -9.79
N ALA A 193 -13.70 -9.10 -10.31
CA ALA A 193 -13.61 -10.52 -10.07
C ALA A 193 -13.31 -10.80 -8.58
N PRO A 194 -13.76 -11.95 -8.02
CA PRO A 194 -13.48 -12.32 -6.63
C PRO A 194 -11.98 -12.31 -6.33
N PHE A 195 -11.56 -11.81 -5.16
CA PHE A 195 -10.14 -11.71 -4.81
C PHE A 195 -9.37 -13.04 -4.93
N ARG A 196 -10.02 -14.19 -4.67
CA ARG A 196 -9.41 -15.53 -4.84
C ARG A 196 -8.94 -15.83 -6.27
N THR A 197 -9.48 -15.13 -7.28
CA THR A 197 -9.07 -15.27 -8.69
C THR A 197 -8.07 -14.20 -9.12
N PHE A 198 -7.57 -13.37 -8.18
CA PHE A 198 -6.59 -12.34 -8.48
C PHE A 198 -5.34 -12.95 -9.12
N ARG A 199 -5.08 -12.55 -10.37
CA ARG A 199 -3.93 -12.92 -11.20
C ARG A 199 -3.53 -11.72 -12.04
N PHE A 200 -2.27 -11.67 -12.41
CA PHE A 200 -1.70 -10.69 -13.33
C PHE A 200 -0.73 -11.41 -14.27
N SER A 201 -0.22 -10.67 -15.27
CA SER A 201 0.70 -11.22 -16.28
C SER A 201 1.92 -11.90 -15.65
N ASP A 202 2.20 -13.14 -16.05
CA ASP A 202 3.34 -13.89 -15.53
C ASP A 202 4.68 -13.24 -15.92
N HIS A 203 4.69 -12.34 -16.91
CA HIS A 203 5.87 -11.56 -17.27
C HIS A 203 6.34 -10.59 -16.17
N LEU A 204 5.49 -10.24 -15.19
CA LEU A 204 5.89 -9.37 -14.08
C LEU A 204 6.99 -9.99 -13.21
N ILE A 205 7.22 -11.30 -13.33
CA ILE A 205 8.31 -11.97 -12.62
C ILE A 205 9.69 -11.44 -13.04
N TRP A 206 9.84 -11.05 -14.31
CA TRP A 206 11.07 -10.47 -14.79
C TRP A 206 11.32 -9.09 -14.17
N ALA A 207 10.26 -8.32 -13.91
CA ALA A 207 10.39 -7.08 -13.16
C ALA A 207 10.89 -7.36 -11.73
N LEU A 208 10.36 -8.38 -11.05
CA LEU A 208 10.85 -8.79 -9.73
C LEU A 208 12.34 -9.17 -9.79
N VAL A 209 12.73 -10.04 -10.73
CA VAL A 209 14.12 -10.49 -10.90
C VAL A 209 15.06 -9.31 -11.17
N VAL A 210 14.73 -8.43 -12.12
CA VAL A 210 15.54 -7.27 -12.47
C VAL A 210 15.66 -6.30 -11.31
N LEU A 211 14.55 -5.98 -10.63
CA LEU A 211 14.57 -5.07 -9.49
C LEU A 211 15.39 -5.63 -8.33
N THR A 212 15.29 -6.93 -8.04
CA THR A 212 16.13 -7.58 -7.04
C THR A 212 17.61 -7.52 -7.44
N ALA A 213 17.96 -7.80 -8.69
CA ALA A 213 19.34 -7.70 -9.16
C ALA A 213 19.89 -6.26 -9.05
N LEU A 214 19.07 -5.25 -9.36
CA LEU A 214 19.43 -3.84 -9.26
C LEU A 214 19.66 -3.38 -7.81
N VAL A 215 19.05 -4.01 -6.81
CA VAL A 215 19.32 -3.73 -5.39
C VAL A 215 20.70 -4.25 -4.96
N LEU A 216 21.26 -5.24 -5.66
CA LEU A 216 22.55 -5.85 -5.32
C LEU A 216 23.76 -5.10 -5.89
N ILE A 217 23.54 -4.10 -6.73
CA ILE A 217 24.61 -3.29 -7.34
C ILE A 217 24.61 -1.87 -6.75
N ASP A 218 25.76 -1.21 -6.77
CA ASP A 218 25.88 0.17 -6.29
C ASP A 218 25.23 1.14 -7.28
N LEU A 219 24.10 1.71 -6.88
CA LEU A 219 23.36 2.71 -7.65
C LEU A 219 23.51 4.10 -7.03
N PRO A 220 23.39 5.19 -7.82
CA PRO A 220 23.25 6.51 -7.24
C PRO A 220 21.98 6.56 -6.38
N ARG A 221 22.03 7.26 -5.24
CA ARG A 221 20.96 7.30 -4.22
C ARG A 221 19.54 7.45 -4.79
N GLY A 222 19.35 8.33 -5.77
CA GLY A 222 18.03 8.53 -6.40
C GLY A 222 17.50 7.29 -7.13
N ALA A 223 18.37 6.57 -7.85
CA ALA A 223 18.01 5.33 -8.53
C ALA A 223 17.80 4.19 -7.53
N GLU A 224 18.62 4.10 -6.49
CA GLU A 224 18.45 3.11 -5.41
C GLU A 224 17.08 3.25 -4.73
N VAL A 225 16.71 4.47 -4.32
CA VAL A 225 15.40 4.76 -3.72
C VAL A 225 14.27 4.35 -4.67
N LEU A 226 14.37 4.71 -5.95
CA LEU A 226 13.37 4.33 -6.95
C LEU A 226 13.23 2.81 -7.07
N VAL A 227 14.34 2.09 -7.22
CA VAL A 227 14.36 0.62 -7.36
C VAL A 227 13.77 -0.06 -6.12
N ARG A 228 14.15 0.38 -4.91
CA ARG A 228 13.61 -0.15 -3.64
C ARG A 228 12.09 0.04 -3.55
N ASN A 229 11.59 1.21 -3.92
CA ASN A 229 10.14 1.49 -3.92
C ASN A 229 9.38 0.66 -4.95
N LEU A 230 9.92 0.51 -6.16
CA LEU A 230 9.32 -0.35 -7.18
C LEU A 230 9.32 -1.82 -6.74
N LEU A 231 10.43 -2.30 -6.16
CA LEU A 231 10.56 -3.65 -5.62
C LEU A 231 9.52 -3.90 -4.52
N LEU A 232 9.32 -2.95 -3.61
CA LEU A 232 8.31 -3.02 -2.56
C LEU A 232 6.89 -3.17 -3.15
N VAL A 233 6.55 -2.42 -4.19
CA VAL A 233 5.24 -2.51 -4.87
C VAL A 233 5.08 -3.87 -5.55
N VAL A 234 6.08 -4.32 -6.31
CA VAL A 234 6.03 -5.62 -7.02
C VAL A 234 5.96 -6.79 -6.03
N ALA A 235 6.77 -6.77 -4.97
CA ALA A 235 6.72 -7.76 -3.90
C ALA A 235 5.34 -7.80 -3.23
N THR A 236 4.71 -6.63 -3.03
CA THR A 236 3.34 -6.54 -2.50
C THR A 236 2.30 -7.13 -3.44
N LEU A 237 2.43 -6.95 -4.76
CA LEU A 237 1.55 -7.60 -5.73
C LEU A 237 1.67 -9.13 -5.66
N TYR A 238 2.89 -9.65 -5.51
CA TYR A 238 3.11 -11.08 -5.29
C TYR A 238 2.56 -11.55 -3.95
N ALA A 239 2.69 -10.75 -2.87
CA ALA A 239 2.07 -11.06 -1.60
C ALA A 239 0.53 -11.12 -1.71
N ALA A 240 -0.09 -10.19 -2.45
CA ALA A 240 -1.52 -10.23 -2.72
C ALA A 240 -1.92 -11.48 -3.53
N ARG A 241 -1.10 -11.89 -4.51
CA ARG A 241 -1.30 -13.15 -5.27
C ARG A 241 -1.24 -14.37 -4.34
N GLY A 242 -0.24 -14.46 -3.46
CA GLY A 242 -0.15 -15.56 -2.49
C GLY A 242 -1.26 -15.54 -1.46
N LEU A 243 -1.71 -14.36 -1.02
CA LEU A 243 -2.88 -14.24 -0.14
C LEU A 243 -4.15 -14.75 -0.84
N ALA A 244 -4.30 -14.53 -2.15
CA ALA A 244 -5.39 -15.10 -2.93
C ALA A 244 -5.31 -16.65 -3.00
N VAL A 245 -4.10 -17.22 -3.06
CA VAL A 245 -3.88 -18.68 -2.96
C VAL A 245 -4.28 -19.19 -1.58
N VAL A 246 -3.78 -18.59 -0.50
CA VAL A 246 -4.15 -18.94 0.88
C VAL A 246 -5.66 -18.85 1.06
N ARG A 247 -6.28 -17.77 0.59
CA ARG A 247 -7.73 -17.59 0.64
C ARG A 247 -8.48 -18.69 -0.10
N SER A 248 -7.98 -19.15 -1.26
CA SER A 248 -8.59 -20.24 -2.02
C SER A 248 -8.49 -21.58 -1.29
N ALA A 249 -7.34 -21.88 -0.66
CA ALA A 249 -7.12 -23.08 0.14
C ALA A 249 -7.93 -23.10 1.45
N MET A 250 -8.25 -21.93 2.00
CA MET A 250 -9.05 -21.79 3.22
C MET A 250 -10.56 -21.98 3.01
N ILE A 251 -11.08 -22.01 1.78
CA ILE A 251 -12.53 -22.15 1.51
C ILE A 251 -13.10 -23.47 2.08
N PRO A 252 -12.49 -24.64 1.86
CA PRO A 252 -12.98 -25.90 2.42
C PRO A 252 -12.67 -26.05 3.93
N ALA A 253 -11.85 -25.18 4.52
CA ALA A 253 -11.41 -25.35 5.90
C ALA A 253 -12.52 -24.98 6.92
N PRO A 254 -12.66 -25.73 8.03
CA PRO A 254 -13.62 -25.40 9.07
C PRO A 254 -13.28 -24.06 9.74
N ARG A 255 -14.30 -23.25 10.07
CA ARG A 255 -14.14 -21.93 10.71
C ARG A 255 -13.19 -21.90 11.93
N PRO A 256 -13.24 -22.85 12.89
CA PRO A 256 -12.33 -22.81 14.04
C PRO A 256 -10.85 -22.93 13.62
N PHE A 257 -10.55 -23.71 12.59
CA PHE A 257 -9.19 -23.83 12.07
C PHE A 257 -8.68 -22.51 11.47
N VAL A 258 -9.53 -21.82 10.70
CA VAL A 258 -9.19 -20.51 10.13
C VAL A 258 -8.93 -19.48 11.23
N VAL A 259 -9.76 -19.46 12.29
CA VAL A 259 -9.56 -18.56 13.44
C VAL A 259 -8.24 -18.87 14.16
N LEU A 260 -7.97 -20.15 14.44
CA LEU A 260 -6.73 -20.59 15.07
C LEU A 260 -5.50 -20.20 14.24
N LEU A 261 -5.55 -20.40 12.92
CA LEU A 261 -4.46 -20.02 12.02
C LEU A 261 -4.24 -18.50 11.99
N CYS A 262 -5.31 -17.70 11.97
CA CYS A 262 -5.22 -16.25 12.08
C CYS A 262 -4.58 -15.82 13.40
N LEU A 263 -4.96 -16.44 14.53
CA LEU A 263 -4.36 -16.18 15.84
C LEU A 263 -2.88 -16.57 15.88
N ALA A 264 -2.53 -17.73 15.30
CA ALA A 264 -1.16 -18.20 15.20
C ALA A 264 -0.28 -17.31 14.29
N ALA A 265 -0.89 -16.60 13.33
CA ALA A 265 -0.20 -15.67 12.45
C ALA A 265 0.13 -14.32 13.13
N VAL A 266 -0.57 -13.93 14.20
CA VAL A 266 -0.34 -12.67 14.93
C VAL A 266 1.11 -12.49 15.39
N PRO A 267 1.75 -13.44 16.10
CA PRO A 267 3.14 -13.26 16.55
C PRO A 267 4.16 -13.15 15.40
N VAL A 268 3.83 -13.66 14.22
CA VAL A 268 4.71 -13.65 13.03
C VAL A 268 4.19 -12.73 11.93
N LEU A 269 3.35 -11.75 12.28
CA LEU A 269 2.64 -10.91 11.31
C LEU A 269 3.59 -10.17 10.36
N ALA A 270 4.78 -9.77 10.83
CA ALA A 270 5.81 -9.15 10.00
C ALA A 270 6.35 -10.08 8.89
N LEU A 271 6.32 -11.40 9.11
CA LEU A 271 6.77 -12.42 8.16
C LEU A 271 5.66 -12.91 7.23
N VAL A 272 4.39 -12.71 7.59
CA VAL A 272 3.24 -13.15 6.79
C VAL A 272 3.27 -12.58 5.36
N PRO A 273 3.55 -11.27 5.13
CA PRO A 273 3.67 -10.73 3.78
C PRO A 273 4.76 -11.41 2.96
N LEU A 274 5.90 -11.74 3.59
CA LEU A 274 7.01 -12.43 2.92
C LEU A 274 6.62 -13.85 2.51
N GLY A 275 6.02 -14.62 3.43
CA GLY A 275 5.49 -15.96 3.11
C GLY A 275 4.45 -15.93 2.00
N CYS A 276 3.55 -14.93 2.02
CA CYS A 276 2.60 -14.72 0.94
C CYS A 276 3.29 -14.35 -0.38
N ALA A 277 4.34 -13.53 -0.36
CA ALA A 277 5.08 -13.18 -1.58
C ALA A 277 5.73 -14.42 -2.21
N VAL A 278 6.37 -15.27 -1.41
CA VAL A 278 6.96 -16.54 -1.86
C VAL A 278 5.89 -17.45 -2.47
N LEU A 279 4.74 -17.61 -1.80
CA LEU A 279 3.62 -18.40 -2.33
C LEU A 279 3.05 -17.82 -3.64
N GLY A 280 2.96 -16.49 -3.74
CA GLY A 280 2.51 -15.82 -4.96
C GLY A 280 3.48 -16.02 -6.13
N VAL A 281 4.79 -15.99 -5.87
CA VAL A 281 5.82 -16.29 -6.87
C VAL A 281 5.70 -17.75 -7.30
N ALA A 282 5.60 -18.70 -6.37
CA ALA A 282 5.42 -20.12 -6.66
C ALA A 282 4.14 -20.43 -7.48
N ASP A 283 3.04 -19.71 -7.23
CA ASP A 283 1.79 -19.81 -7.98
C ASP A 283 1.91 -19.37 -9.46
N THR A 284 3.01 -18.72 -9.84
CA THR A 284 3.32 -18.38 -11.25
C THR A 284 3.58 -19.64 -12.08
N TRP A 285 4.24 -20.65 -11.52
CA TRP A 285 4.61 -21.87 -12.25
C TRP A 285 3.78 -23.10 -11.85
N LEU A 286 3.45 -23.23 -10.55
CA LEU A 286 2.86 -24.47 -10.03
C LEU A 286 1.33 -24.54 -10.18
N ASP A 287 0.68 -23.40 -10.48
CA ASP A 287 -0.78 -23.22 -10.47
C ASP A 287 -1.43 -23.89 -9.26
N LEU A 288 -1.03 -23.45 -8.06
CA LEU A 288 -1.36 -24.09 -6.78
C LEU A 288 -2.88 -24.16 -6.56
N ARG A 289 -3.63 -23.20 -7.10
CA ARG A 289 -5.08 -23.10 -6.93
C ARG A 289 -5.86 -24.22 -7.62
N ARG A 290 -5.33 -24.77 -8.73
CA ARG A 290 -5.96 -25.91 -9.42
C ARG A 290 -5.76 -27.24 -8.70
N ARG A 291 -4.82 -27.29 -7.74
CA ARG A 291 -4.45 -28.51 -7.01
C ARG A 291 -5.19 -28.65 -5.68
N VAL A 292 -6.00 -27.66 -5.29
CA VAL A 292 -6.85 -27.76 -4.11
C VAL A 292 -8.06 -28.64 -4.45
N PRO A 293 -8.29 -29.76 -3.73
CA PRO A 293 -9.41 -30.66 -4.02
C PRO A 293 -10.76 -29.93 -3.93
N PRO A 294 -11.73 -30.23 -4.81
CA PRO A 294 -13.09 -29.71 -4.66
C PRO A 294 -13.70 -30.18 -3.33
N PRO A 295 -14.62 -29.40 -2.73
CA PRO A 295 -15.31 -29.81 -1.52
C PRO A 295 -16.00 -31.16 -1.73
N GLN A 296 -15.77 -32.12 -0.83
CA GLN A 296 -16.43 -33.42 -0.86
C GLN A 296 -17.95 -33.19 -0.73
N GLY A 297 -18.71 -33.51 -1.79
CA GLY A 297 -20.18 -33.39 -1.79
C GLY A 297 -20.83 -32.82 -3.06
N VAL A 298 -20.07 -32.37 -4.05
CA VAL A 298 -20.60 -32.05 -5.38
C VAL A 298 -20.19 -33.15 -6.34
N ALA A 299 -21.12 -34.06 -6.67
CA ALA A 299 -20.95 -35.03 -7.74
C ALA A 299 -20.86 -34.32 -9.10
N PRO A 300 -20.14 -34.89 -10.09
CA PRO A 300 -20.04 -34.33 -11.43
C PRO A 300 -21.39 -34.23 -12.16
#